data_AF-A0A2G5U1C4-F1
#
_entry.id   AF-A0A2G5U1C4-F1
#
_cell.length_a   1.000
_cell.length_b   1.000
_cell.length_c   1.000
_cell.angle_alpha   90.00
_cell.angle_beta   90.00
_cell.angle_gamma   90.00
#
_symmetry.space_group_name_H-M   'P 1'
#
loop_
_entity.id
_entity.type
_entity.pdbx_description
1 polymer ?
#
loop_
_entity_poly.entity_id
_entity_poly.type
_entity_poly.pdbx_seq_one_letter_code
_entity_poly.pdbx_strand_id
1 'polypeptide(L)'
;MRLEEFRETERPDFQLNVSGKIIDFRLFTRERNKEFWLPETGFHPYPVACVHKSEKESILESVHNYFLDFFGHSVKYYWKADFFEDVHYYVPTQLRKVSYCMSTYVESDFTNMENLENFFSSSPVLKSVQLFTSNSEISFNPESKFYQAESIETRQVTNTFPDILSHFQGKHAFMICKKCEIPALIGFVKRWKSGEAFGKLKYLKVTVIFHNFNGIIHNIIGVKYIDAKKQPPTHTSPKIFDWDDVVGDTVPIISHSYVVRESDNRVASILIQENKLSFGVWNKTEEEFLSMIN
;
A
#
# COMPACT_ATOMS: atom_id res chain seq x y z
N MET A 1 6.62 18.53 -3.95
CA MET A 1 6.38 19.95 -3.65
C MET A 1 5.84 20.05 -2.23
N ARG A 2 6.32 20.98 -1.41
CA ARG A 2 5.78 21.22 -0.06
C ARG A 2 4.83 22.42 -0.10
N LEU A 3 3.68 22.28 0.56
CA LEU A 3 2.72 23.37 0.78
C LEU A 3 2.78 23.78 2.24
N GLU A 4 2.68 25.07 2.51
CA GLU A 4 2.57 25.62 3.86
C GLU A 4 1.36 26.57 3.92
N GLU A 5 0.60 26.49 5.02
CA GLU A 5 -0.54 27.37 5.23
C GLU A 5 -0.03 28.80 5.42
N PHE A 6 -0.53 29.71 4.57
CA PHE A 6 -0.08 31.08 4.59
C PHE A 6 -0.57 31.80 5.84
N ARG A 7 0.38 32.32 6.65
CA ARG A 7 0.09 33.28 7.70
C ARG A 7 0.22 34.69 7.11
N GLU A 8 -0.83 35.51 7.24
CA GLU A 8 -0.95 36.86 6.65
C GLU A 8 0.21 37.80 6.99
N THR A 9 0.98 37.50 8.04
CA THR A 9 2.08 38.34 8.55
C THR A 9 3.40 38.21 7.78
N GLU A 10 3.52 37.32 6.81
CA GLU A 10 4.81 36.95 6.23
C GLU A 10 4.81 37.17 4.69
N ARG A 11 5.81 37.91 4.18
CA ARG A 11 5.92 38.21 2.73
C ARG A 11 6.51 37.01 1.95
N PRO A 12 6.08 36.77 0.69
CA PRO A 12 6.71 35.76 -0.16
C PRO A 12 8.10 36.23 -0.66
N ASP A 13 9.00 35.28 -0.95
CA ASP A 13 10.33 35.58 -1.48
C ASP A 13 10.28 35.83 -3.00
N PHE A 14 9.42 35.08 -3.72
CA PHE A 14 9.20 35.23 -5.15
C PHE A 14 7.84 34.64 -5.57
N GLN A 15 7.41 34.96 -6.79
CA GLN A 15 6.16 34.45 -7.38
C GLN A 15 6.46 33.69 -8.67
N LEU A 16 5.69 32.64 -8.97
CA LEU A 16 5.75 31.94 -10.26
C LEU A 16 4.36 31.79 -10.86
N ASN A 17 4.28 31.89 -12.18
CA ASN A 17 3.11 31.47 -12.93
C ASN A 17 3.21 29.96 -13.21
N VAL A 18 2.33 29.19 -12.59
CA VAL A 18 2.24 27.74 -12.76
C VAL A 18 0.90 27.42 -13.39
N SER A 19 0.90 27.09 -14.69
CA SER A 19 -0.31 26.79 -15.48
C SER A 19 -1.40 27.87 -15.44
N GLY A 20 -1.00 29.15 -15.48
CA GLY A 20 -1.92 30.28 -15.47
C GLY A 20 -2.27 30.80 -14.07
N LYS A 21 -1.83 30.13 -13.00
CA LYS A 21 -2.01 30.61 -11.61
C LYS A 21 -0.72 31.19 -11.06
N ILE A 22 -0.78 32.42 -10.54
CA ILE A 22 0.33 33.02 -9.80
C ILE A 22 0.34 32.40 -8.39
N ILE A 23 1.47 31.81 -8.03
CA ILE A 23 1.69 31.18 -6.73
C ILE A 23 2.88 31.85 -6.06
N ASP A 24 2.67 32.21 -4.80
CA ASP A 24 3.68 32.75 -3.90
C ASP A 24 4.57 31.64 -3.35
N PHE A 25 5.88 31.85 -3.37
CA PHE A 25 6.86 30.90 -2.85
C PHE A 25 7.78 31.55 -1.82
N ARG A 26 8.21 30.73 -0.86
CA ARG A 26 9.32 31.04 0.04
C ARG A 26 10.44 30.02 -0.06
N LEU A 27 11.66 30.47 0.18
CA LEU A 27 12.83 29.64 0.29
C LEU A 27 12.96 29.16 1.72
N PHE A 28 12.53 27.92 1.96
CA PHE A 28 12.68 27.30 3.26
C PHE A 28 14.15 26.95 3.48
N THR A 29 14.83 27.72 4.32
CA THR A 29 16.30 27.70 4.45
C THR A 29 16.81 27.36 5.85
N ARG A 30 16.01 27.52 6.91
CA ARG A 30 16.60 27.72 8.25
C ARG A 30 16.04 26.89 9.41
N GLU A 31 14.76 26.54 9.42
CA GLU A 31 14.19 25.85 10.58
C GLU A 31 14.62 24.38 10.68
N ARG A 32 14.71 23.67 9.56
CA ARG A 32 15.18 22.29 9.52
C ARG A 32 16.66 22.16 9.92
N ASN A 33 17.52 23.09 9.49
CA ASN A 33 18.92 23.09 9.93
C ASN A 33 19.04 23.34 11.45
N LYS A 34 18.19 24.21 12.02
CA LYS A 34 18.13 24.47 13.46
C LYS A 34 17.61 23.28 14.27
N GLU A 35 16.55 22.63 13.80
CA GLU A 35 15.94 21.46 14.44
C GLU A 35 16.94 20.28 14.57
N PHE A 36 17.79 20.10 13.56
CA PHE A 36 18.80 19.04 13.52
C PHE A 36 20.22 19.50 13.92
N TRP A 37 20.39 20.71 14.45
CA TRP A 37 21.70 21.27 14.83
C TRP A 37 22.76 21.22 13.72
N LEU A 38 22.32 21.33 12.46
CA LEU A 38 23.18 21.32 11.30
C LEU A 38 23.71 22.75 11.01
N PRO A 39 24.87 22.88 10.35
CA PRO A 39 25.34 24.17 9.84
C PRO A 39 24.27 24.82 8.96
N GLU A 40 24.28 26.16 8.83
CA GLU A 40 23.34 26.86 7.92
C GLU A 40 23.42 26.38 6.46
N THR A 41 24.51 25.70 6.09
CA THR A 41 24.76 25.08 4.78
C THR A 41 24.38 23.60 4.70
N GLY A 42 23.82 23.02 5.77
CA GLY A 42 23.52 21.58 5.86
C GLY A 42 22.49 21.14 4.82
N PHE A 43 21.33 21.81 4.78
CA PHE A 43 20.34 21.66 3.72
C PHE A 43 20.29 22.90 2.82
N HIS A 44 20.22 22.67 1.51
CA HIS A 44 19.97 23.73 0.53
C HIS A 44 18.54 24.30 0.65
N PRO A 45 18.36 25.61 0.38
CA PRO A 45 17.04 26.21 0.21
C PRO A 45 16.19 25.38 -0.75
N TYR A 46 14.92 25.17 -0.42
CA TYR A 46 13.94 24.68 -1.39
C TYR A 46 12.66 25.51 -1.34
N PRO A 47 11.99 25.67 -2.49
CA PRO A 47 10.79 26.48 -2.56
C PRO A 47 9.60 25.75 -1.91
N VAL A 48 8.85 26.49 -1.11
CA VAL A 48 7.60 26.08 -0.47
C VAL A 48 6.51 27.03 -0.97
N ALA A 49 5.41 26.46 -1.48
CA ALA A 49 4.29 27.28 -1.92
C ALA A 49 3.49 27.76 -0.70
N CYS A 50 3.25 29.06 -0.66
CA CYS A 50 2.39 29.74 0.28
C CYS A 50 0.94 29.57 -0.16
N VAL A 51 0.11 28.91 0.66
CA VAL A 51 -1.24 28.51 0.27
C VAL A 51 -2.26 28.94 1.31
N HIS A 52 -3.27 29.70 0.88
CA HIS A 52 -4.50 29.85 1.65
C HIS A 52 -5.29 28.55 1.65
N LYS A 53 -5.84 28.16 2.80
CA LYS A 53 -6.58 26.90 2.97
C LYS A 53 -7.70 26.70 1.94
N SER A 54 -8.40 27.78 1.57
CA SER A 54 -9.45 27.79 0.54
C SER A 54 -8.93 27.56 -0.89
N GLU A 55 -7.66 27.83 -1.16
CA GLU A 55 -7.06 27.73 -2.49
C GLU A 55 -6.26 26.45 -2.71
N LYS A 56 -6.09 25.62 -1.68
CA LYS A 56 -5.23 24.44 -1.69
C LYS A 56 -5.50 23.50 -2.86
N GLU A 57 -6.76 23.16 -3.13
CA GLU A 57 -7.12 22.29 -4.27
C GLU A 57 -6.72 22.93 -5.60
N SER A 58 -7.06 24.20 -5.82
CA SER A 58 -6.77 24.90 -7.07
C SER A 58 -5.25 25.03 -7.35
N ILE A 59 -4.45 25.21 -6.30
CA ILE A 59 -2.99 25.28 -6.41
C ILE A 59 -2.42 23.91 -6.78
N LEU A 60 -2.90 22.85 -6.13
CA LEU A 60 -2.50 21.49 -6.45
C LEU A 60 -2.88 21.09 -7.88
N GLU A 61 -4.07 21.49 -8.32
CA GLU A 61 -4.51 21.27 -9.70
C GLU A 61 -3.61 22.01 -10.69
N SER A 62 -3.28 23.28 -10.42
CA SER A 62 -2.40 24.08 -11.29
C SER A 62 -1.00 23.46 -11.44
N VAL A 63 -0.43 23.02 -10.32
CA VAL A 63 0.86 22.33 -10.28
C VAL A 63 0.80 20.99 -10.99
N HIS A 64 -0.27 20.21 -10.78
CA HIS A 64 -0.44 18.94 -11.46
C HIS A 64 -0.60 19.11 -12.97
N ASN A 65 -1.36 20.11 -13.41
CA ASN A 65 -1.49 20.45 -14.83
C ASN A 65 -0.15 20.86 -15.43
N TYR A 66 0.69 21.58 -14.69
CA TYR A 66 2.04 21.91 -15.14
C TYR A 66 2.87 20.63 -15.38
N PHE A 67 2.78 19.67 -14.47
CA PHE A 67 3.46 18.38 -14.64
C PHE A 67 2.87 17.53 -15.76
N LEU A 68 1.57 17.63 -16.04
CA LEU A 68 0.94 16.96 -17.18
C LEU A 68 1.44 17.54 -18.50
N ASP A 69 1.55 18.87 -18.59
CA ASP A 69 2.03 19.55 -19.80
C ASP A 69 3.53 19.29 -20.01
N PHE A 70 4.31 19.25 -18.93
CA PHE A 70 5.76 19.07 -18.99
C PHE A 70 6.18 17.62 -19.25
N PHE A 71 5.63 16.66 -18.49
CA PHE A 71 6.03 15.24 -18.58
C PHE A 71 5.12 14.42 -19.51
N GLY A 72 3.98 14.96 -19.90
CA GLY A 72 3.01 14.29 -20.76
C GLY A 72 2.18 13.22 -20.05
N HIS A 73 1.23 12.66 -20.79
CA HIS A 73 0.23 11.75 -20.23
C HIS A 73 0.65 10.28 -20.09
N SER A 74 1.85 9.91 -20.55
CA SER A 74 2.35 8.54 -20.48
C SER A 74 2.98 8.19 -19.14
N VAL A 75 3.36 9.20 -18.35
CA VAL A 75 3.95 9.01 -17.02
C VAL A 75 2.86 8.69 -16.01
N LYS A 76 3.20 7.86 -15.01
CA LYS A 76 2.31 7.56 -13.89
C LYS A 76 2.49 8.63 -12.82
N TYR A 77 1.40 9.28 -12.44
CA TYR A 77 1.40 10.28 -11.37
C TYR A 77 0.87 9.68 -10.08
N TYR A 78 1.57 9.95 -8.98
CA TYR A 78 1.20 9.49 -7.66
C TYR A 78 1.08 10.66 -6.71
N TRP A 79 -0.03 10.71 -5.97
CA TRP A 79 -0.17 11.53 -4.79
C TRP A 79 0.18 10.67 -3.58
N LYS A 80 1.29 10.98 -2.92
CA LYS A 80 1.78 10.26 -1.74
C LYS A 80 1.52 11.10 -0.50
N ALA A 81 0.82 10.52 0.47
CA ALA A 81 0.61 11.09 1.79
C ALA A 81 1.41 10.27 2.82
N ASP A 82 2.42 10.87 3.45
CA ASP A 82 3.36 10.20 4.37
C ASP A 82 3.28 10.82 5.78
N PHE A 83 3.22 9.96 6.80
CA PHE A 83 3.50 10.21 8.23
C PHE A 83 2.97 11.53 8.82
N PHE A 84 1.77 11.48 9.41
CA PHE A 84 1.14 12.63 10.08
C PHE A 84 1.24 12.49 11.60
N GLU A 85 2.18 13.20 12.21
CA GLU A 85 1.95 13.72 13.56
C GLU A 85 1.07 14.99 13.35
N ASP A 86 -0.19 14.92 13.79
CA ASP A 86 -1.12 16.06 13.96
C ASP A 86 -1.79 16.80 12.78
N VAL A 87 -1.83 16.31 11.53
CA VAL A 87 -2.36 17.14 10.41
C VAL A 87 -3.68 16.66 9.80
N HIS A 88 -4.64 17.57 9.74
CA HIS A 88 -5.88 17.49 8.96
C HIS A 88 -5.68 16.81 7.60
N TYR A 89 -6.22 15.60 7.49
CA TYR A 89 -6.14 14.76 6.32
C TYR A 89 -6.80 15.43 5.12
N TYR A 90 -6.01 15.78 4.12
CA TYR A 90 -6.52 16.33 2.88
C TYR A 90 -5.92 15.57 1.70
N VAL A 91 -6.79 14.88 0.98
CA VAL A 91 -6.48 14.25 -0.31
C VAL A 91 -7.19 15.09 -1.36
N PRO A 92 -6.45 15.66 -2.33
CA PRO A 92 -7.09 16.36 -3.43
C PRO A 92 -7.95 15.37 -4.21
N THR A 93 -9.15 15.79 -4.61
CA THR A 93 -10.13 14.88 -5.23
C THR A 93 -10.26 15.10 -6.74
N GLN A 94 -9.76 16.22 -7.25
CA GLN A 94 -9.98 16.65 -8.64
C GLN A 94 -8.80 16.40 -9.58
N LEU A 95 -7.68 15.83 -9.07
CA LEU A 95 -6.50 15.60 -9.89
C LEU A 95 -6.70 14.48 -10.92
N ARG A 96 -6.57 14.82 -12.20
CA ARG A 96 -6.74 13.88 -13.32
C ARG A 96 -5.55 12.95 -13.46
N LYS A 97 -5.77 11.67 -13.76
CA LYS A 97 -4.69 10.68 -14.01
C LYS A 97 -3.70 10.51 -12.84
N VAL A 98 -4.12 10.81 -11.62
CA VAL A 98 -3.34 10.59 -10.40
C VAL A 98 -3.81 9.33 -9.69
N SER A 99 -2.86 8.52 -9.25
CA SER A 99 -3.11 7.44 -8.29
C SER A 99 -2.79 7.91 -6.88
N TYR A 100 -3.64 7.60 -5.91
CA TYR A 100 -3.46 8.05 -4.53
C TYR A 100 -2.84 6.94 -3.67
N CYS A 101 -1.83 7.29 -2.88
CA CYS A 101 -1.14 6.38 -1.98
C CYS A 101 -1.02 7.03 -0.59
N MET A 102 -1.21 6.24 0.47
CA MET A 102 -1.07 6.70 1.86
C MET A 102 -0.18 5.78 2.69
N SER A 103 0.69 6.36 3.51
CA SER A 103 1.45 5.68 4.56
C SER A 103 1.24 6.39 5.89
N THR A 104 0.82 5.65 6.91
CA THR A 104 0.57 6.24 8.24
C THR A 104 0.90 5.29 9.38
N TYR A 105 1.22 5.88 10.53
CA TYR A 105 1.34 5.20 11.82
C TYR A 105 0.12 5.54 12.67
N VAL A 106 -0.52 4.53 13.26
CA VAL A 106 -1.64 4.67 14.18
C VAL A 106 -1.08 4.50 15.59
N GLU A 107 -0.94 5.60 16.32
CA GLU A 107 -0.51 5.57 17.73
C GLU A 107 -1.63 5.12 18.69
N SER A 108 -1.24 4.81 19.93
CA SER A 108 -2.02 4.08 20.94
C SER A 108 -3.16 4.85 21.59
N ASP A 109 -3.25 6.16 21.40
CA ASP A 109 -4.31 6.98 21.98
C ASP A 109 -5.50 7.00 21.02
N PHE A 110 -6.39 6.02 21.16
CA PHE A 110 -7.59 5.89 20.34
C PHE A 110 -8.51 7.10 20.49
N THR A 111 -8.32 8.06 19.60
CA THR A 111 -9.33 9.01 19.12
C THR A 111 -9.44 8.97 17.58
N ASN A 112 -8.66 8.12 16.87
CA ASN A 112 -8.40 8.30 15.43
C ASN A 112 -8.74 7.15 14.44
N MET A 113 -9.24 5.96 14.87
CA MET A 113 -9.69 4.95 13.88
C MET A 113 -10.95 5.38 13.12
N GLU A 114 -11.87 6.08 13.79
CA GLU A 114 -13.02 6.70 13.14
C GLU A 114 -12.58 7.77 12.13
N ASN A 115 -11.57 8.57 12.48
CA ASN A 115 -11.01 9.56 11.56
C ASN A 115 -10.34 8.91 10.35
N LEU A 116 -9.67 7.77 10.54
CA LEU A 116 -9.08 7.01 9.45
C LEU A 116 -10.15 6.36 8.56
N GLU A 117 -11.24 5.85 9.15
CA GLU A 117 -12.40 5.34 8.39
C GLU A 117 -13.13 6.46 7.64
N ASN A 118 -13.31 7.63 8.27
CA ASN A 118 -13.87 8.83 7.65
C ASN A 118 -12.98 9.33 6.51
N PHE A 119 -11.66 9.23 6.67
CA PHE A 119 -10.70 9.51 5.62
C PHE A 119 -10.87 8.56 4.43
N PHE A 120 -10.94 7.25 4.66
CA PHE A 120 -11.18 6.30 3.56
C PHE A 120 -12.55 6.53 2.92
N SER A 121 -13.57 6.81 3.71
CA SER A 121 -14.93 7.11 3.22
C SER A 121 -14.96 8.34 2.33
N SER A 122 -14.23 9.41 2.67
CA SER A 122 -14.16 10.65 1.88
C SER A 122 -13.14 10.62 0.72
N SER A 123 -12.12 9.77 0.81
CA SER A 123 -11.08 9.67 -0.22
C SER A 123 -11.52 8.85 -1.44
N PRO A 124 -10.90 9.07 -2.62
CA PRO A 124 -10.93 8.08 -3.70
C PRO A 124 -10.39 6.73 -3.23
N VAL A 125 -10.74 5.64 -3.93
CA VAL A 125 -10.11 4.33 -3.66
C VAL A 125 -8.61 4.46 -3.91
N LEU A 126 -7.83 4.21 -2.85
CA LEU A 126 -6.39 4.35 -2.90
C LEU A 126 -5.75 3.23 -3.71
N LYS A 127 -4.65 3.52 -4.37
CA LYS A 127 -3.85 2.52 -5.08
C LYS A 127 -3.00 1.71 -4.12
N SER A 128 -2.40 2.35 -3.12
CA SER A 128 -1.60 1.66 -2.11
C SER A 128 -1.80 2.27 -0.73
N VAL A 129 -1.88 1.43 0.29
CA VAL A 129 -1.97 1.84 1.69
C VAL A 129 -0.90 1.12 2.52
N GLN A 130 -0.09 1.88 3.26
CA GLN A 130 0.79 1.41 4.32
C GLN A 130 0.21 1.82 5.67
N LEU A 131 -0.02 0.85 6.54
CA LEU A 131 -0.65 1.06 7.84
C LEU A 131 0.15 0.36 8.93
N PHE A 132 0.77 1.14 9.80
CA PHE A 132 1.58 0.64 10.91
C PHE A 132 0.86 0.93 12.23
N THR A 133 0.77 -0.03 13.13
CA THR A 133 0.14 0.14 14.45
C THR A 133 0.99 -0.50 15.55
N SER A 134 1.16 0.20 16.67
CA SER A 134 1.86 -0.31 17.86
C SER A 134 0.97 -1.13 18.78
N ASN A 135 -0.31 -0.78 18.95
CA ASN A 135 -1.18 -1.37 19.98
C ASN A 135 -2.65 -1.52 19.55
N SER A 136 -3.02 -0.95 18.40
CA SER A 136 -4.41 -0.78 17.97
C SER A 136 -4.86 -1.91 17.07
N GLU A 137 -6.00 -2.52 17.39
CA GLU A 137 -6.73 -3.38 16.45
C GLU A 137 -7.20 -2.53 15.26
N ILE A 138 -6.74 -2.91 14.05
CA ILE A 138 -7.24 -2.34 12.80
C ILE A 138 -8.54 -3.06 12.41
N SER A 139 -9.67 -2.55 12.88
CA SER A 139 -10.98 -2.97 12.38
C SER A 139 -11.61 -1.80 11.65
N PHE A 140 -11.94 -2.00 10.39
CA PHE A 140 -12.67 -1.06 9.55
C PHE A 140 -14.04 -1.63 9.24
N ASN A 141 -14.94 -0.80 8.73
CA ASN A 141 -16.19 -1.29 8.17
C ASN A 141 -15.87 -2.31 7.04
N PRO A 142 -16.56 -3.46 6.95
CA PRO A 142 -16.40 -4.42 5.84
C PRO A 142 -16.46 -3.82 4.43
N GLU A 143 -17.16 -2.70 4.26
CA GLU A 143 -17.30 -1.96 3.00
C GLU A 143 -16.26 -0.84 2.83
N SER A 144 -15.36 -0.66 3.80
CA SER A 144 -14.34 0.39 3.81
C SER A 144 -13.51 0.38 2.54
N LYS A 145 -13.23 1.58 2.00
CA LYS A 145 -12.37 1.74 0.82
C LYS A 145 -10.94 1.28 1.08
N PHE A 146 -10.54 1.10 2.34
CA PHE A 146 -9.28 0.46 2.71
C PHE A 146 -9.13 -0.93 2.06
N TYR A 147 -10.16 -1.77 2.17
CA TYR A 147 -10.13 -3.13 1.61
C TYR A 147 -10.21 -3.16 0.07
N GLN A 148 -10.62 -2.04 -0.53
CA GLN A 148 -10.72 -1.88 -1.98
C GLN A 148 -9.40 -1.42 -2.62
N ALA A 149 -8.41 -1.03 -1.82
CA ALA A 149 -7.13 -0.58 -2.33
C ALA A 149 -6.43 -1.68 -3.16
N GLU A 150 -5.70 -1.29 -4.21
CA GLU A 150 -5.03 -2.30 -5.05
C GLU A 150 -3.91 -3.03 -4.29
N SER A 151 -3.22 -2.32 -3.41
CA SER A 151 -2.15 -2.85 -2.57
C SER A 151 -2.31 -2.40 -1.12
N ILE A 152 -2.11 -3.31 -0.18
CA ILE A 152 -2.00 -2.96 1.24
C ILE A 152 -0.73 -3.56 1.83
N GLU A 153 -0.11 -2.80 2.73
CA GLU A 153 0.93 -3.27 3.63
C GLU A 153 0.55 -2.88 5.05
N THR A 154 0.49 -3.86 5.95
CA THR A 154 0.14 -3.63 7.34
C THR A 154 1.16 -4.24 8.29
N ARG A 155 1.58 -3.49 9.31
CA ARG A 155 2.33 -4.03 10.45
C ARG A 155 1.49 -3.88 11.71
N GLN A 156 1.14 -5.02 12.30
CA GLN A 156 0.20 -5.09 13.40
C GLN A 156 0.80 -5.79 14.62
N VAL A 157 0.56 -5.24 15.80
CA VAL A 157 0.92 -5.88 17.07
C VAL A 157 -0.19 -6.79 17.59
N THR A 158 -1.45 -6.50 17.29
CA THR A 158 -2.66 -7.27 17.65
C THR A 158 -3.24 -8.03 16.45
N ASN A 159 -4.16 -8.97 16.70
CA ASN A 159 -4.67 -9.96 15.71
C ASN A 159 -5.79 -9.43 14.80
N THR A 160 -5.64 -8.30 14.12
CA THR A 160 -6.64 -7.83 13.12
C THR A 160 -6.50 -8.41 11.72
N PHE A 161 -5.66 -9.43 11.63
CA PHE A 161 -5.43 -10.25 10.47
C PHE A 161 -6.70 -10.93 9.88
N PRO A 162 -7.68 -11.41 10.69
CA PRO A 162 -8.89 -12.04 10.16
C PRO A 162 -9.76 -11.09 9.33
N ASP A 163 -9.85 -9.81 9.69
CA ASP A 163 -10.67 -8.82 9.00
C ASP A 163 -10.12 -8.53 7.60
N ILE A 164 -8.80 -8.30 7.52
CA ILE A 164 -8.11 -8.11 6.23
C ILE A 164 -8.29 -9.34 5.34
N LEU A 165 -8.05 -10.53 5.89
CA LEU A 165 -8.24 -11.78 5.16
C LEU A 165 -9.69 -12.09 4.81
N SER A 166 -10.66 -11.30 5.28
CA SER A 166 -12.09 -11.47 5.00
C SER A 166 -12.65 -10.47 4.03
N HIS A 167 -12.15 -9.25 4.05
CA HIS A 167 -12.74 -8.15 3.27
C HIS A 167 -11.87 -7.67 2.13
N PHE A 168 -10.57 -7.99 2.09
CA PHE A 168 -9.66 -7.47 1.07
C PHE A 168 -10.06 -7.87 -0.37
N GLN A 169 -10.11 -6.89 -1.27
CA GLN A 169 -10.54 -7.02 -2.66
C GLN A 169 -9.44 -6.65 -3.67
N GLY A 170 -8.27 -6.24 -3.19
CA GLY A 170 -7.16 -5.79 -4.02
C GLY A 170 -6.34 -6.91 -4.65
N LYS A 171 -5.17 -6.51 -5.15
CA LYS A 171 -4.24 -7.38 -5.89
C LYS A 171 -3.07 -7.82 -5.02
N HIS A 172 -2.52 -6.95 -4.16
CA HIS A 172 -1.38 -7.28 -3.30
C HIS A 172 -1.67 -7.01 -1.82
N ALA A 173 -1.32 -7.96 -0.96
CA ALA A 173 -1.38 -7.77 0.48
C ALA A 173 -0.08 -8.23 1.15
N PHE A 174 0.52 -7.35 1.95
CA PHE A 174 1.70 -7.63 2.76
C PHE A 174 1.35 -7.40 4.22
N MET A 175 1.55 -8.42 5.05
CA MET A 175 1.15 -8.35 6.45
C MET A 175 2.30 -8.83 7.33
N ILE A 176 2.62 -8.03 8.34
CA ILE A 176 3.52 -8.40 9.42
C ILE A 176 2.71 -8.35 10.71
N CYS A 177 2.61 -9.46 11.42
CA CYS A 177 1.87 -9.54 12.67
C CYS A 177 2.66 -10.27 13.76
N LYS A 178 2.38 -9.98 15.04
CA LYS A 178 2.97 -10.73 16.16
C LYS A 178 2.42 -12.15 16.27
N LYS A 179 1.10 -12.28 16.11
CA LYS A 179 0.36 -13.54 16.11
C LYS A 179 -0.60 -13.58 14.92
N CYS A 180 -1.02 -14.79 14.53
CA CYS A 180 -1.79 -15.07 13.33
C CYS A 180 -2.70 -16.24 13.65
N GLU A 181 -3.97 -16.09 13.32
CA GLU A 181 -4.95 -17.15 13.51
C GLU A 181 -4.89 -18.08 12.30
N ILE A 182 -4.28 -19.24 12.50
CA ILE A 182 -4.19 -20.29 11.47
C ILE A 182 -5.57 -20.63 10.86
N PRO A 183 -6.69 -20.67 11.62
CA PRO A 183 -8.01 -20.84 11.03
C PRO A 183 -8.39 -19.77 10.00
N ALA A 184 -8.00 -18.50 10.21
CA ALA A 184 -8.25 -17.43 9.26
C ALA A 184 -7.46 -17.61 7.95
N LEU A 185 -6.20 -18.07 8.04
CA LEU A 185 -5.39 -18.45 6.87
C LEU A 185 -6.02 -19.61 6.08
N ILE A 186 -6.48 -20.66 6.77
CA ILE A 186 -7.15 -21.80 6.14
C ILE A 186 -8.46 -21.33 5.47
N GLY A 187 -9.23 -20.48 6.15
CA GLY A 187 -10.44 -19.86 5.60
C GLY A 187 -10.18 -19.01 4.36
N PHE A 188 -9.09 -18.24 4.35
CA PHE A 188 -8.63 -17.51 3.17
C PHE A 188 -8.37 -18.44 1.98
N VAL A 189 -7.57 -19.50 2.16
CA VAL A 189 -7.26 -20.42 1.05
C VAL A 189 -8.51 -21.13 0.57
N LYS A 190 -9.41 -21.52 1.48
CA LYS A 190 -10.70 -22.14 1.13
C LYS A 190 -11.55 -21.21 0.25
N ARG A 191 -11.72 -19.95 0.64
CA ARG A 191 -12.52 -18.96 -0.12
C ARG A 191 -11.90 -18.58 -1.45
N TRP A 192 -10.57 -18.47 -1.52
CA TRP A 192 -9.89 -18.25 -2.79
C TRP A 192 -10.08 -19.47 -3.71
N LYS A 193 -9.93 -20.69 -3.18
CA LYS A 193 -10.05 -21.94 -3.94
C LYS A 193 -11.47 -22.16 -4.47
N SER A 194 -12.52 -21.90 -3.69
CA SER A 194 -13.90 -21.97 -4.18
C SER A 194 -14.24 -20.88 -5.21
N GLY A 195 -13.40 -19.83 -5.30
CA GLY A 195 -13.66 -18.66 -6.11
C GLY A 195 -14.66 -17.68 -5.48
N GLU A 196 -15.03 -17.89 -4.23
CA GLU A 196 -15.95 -17.02 -3.47
C GLU A 196 -15.37 -15.63 -3.22
N ALA A 197 -14.05 -15.53 -3.00
CA ALA A 197 -13.38 -14.27 -2.69
C ALA A 197 -12.00 -14.15 -3.34
N PHE A 198 -11.38 -12.96 -3.21
CA PHE A 198 -10.00 -12.68 -3.63
C PHE A 198 -9.74 -12.85 -5.13
N GLY A 199 -10.75 -12.63 -5.98
CA GLY A 199 -10.65 -12.82 -7.44
C GLY A 199 -9.55 -11.99 -8.12
N LYS A 200 -9.26 -10.80 -7.59
CA LYS A 200 -8.21 -9.88 -8.11
C LYS A 200 -6.82 -10.14 -7.52
N LEU A 201 -6.72 -10.99 -6.48
CA LEU A 201 -5.46 -11.22 -5.77
C LEU A 201 -4.40 -11.80 -6.70
N LYS A 202 -3.20 -11.23 -6.62
CA LYS A 202 -1.99 -11.66 -7.33
C LYS A 202 -0.92 -12.16 -6.37
N TYR A 203 -0.82 -11.53 -5.20
CA TYR A 203 0.24 -11.82 -4.24
C TYR A 203 -0.23 -11.52 -2.82
N LEU A 204 0.00 -12.46 -1.91
CA LEU A 204 -0.18 -12.28 -0.47
C LEU A 204 1.09 -12.77 0.23
N LYS A 205 1.58 -11.98 1.18
CA LYS A 205 2.66 -12.39 2.09
C LYS A 205 2.28 -12.06 3.52
N VAL A 206 2.38 -13.06 4.38
CA VAL A 206 2.15 -12.97 5.81
C VAL A 206 3.44 -13.33 6.52
N THR A 207 3.93 -12.45 7.38
CA THR A 207 5.08 -12.69 8.24
C THR A 207 4.65 -12.57 9.68
N VAL A 208 5.00 -13.57 10.47
CA VAL A 208 4.66 -13.65 11.88
C VAL A 208 5.93 -13.46 12.71
N ILE A 209 5.84 -12.80 13.87
CA ILE A 209 7.01 -12.58 14.74
C ILE A 209 7.17 -13.71 15.78
N PHE A 210 6.10 -14.17 16.42
CA PHE A 210 6.20 -15.03 17.62
C PHE A 210 5.78 -16.50 17.44
N HIS A 211 5.40 -16.94 16.25
CA HIS A 211 5.15 -18.36 15.99
C HIS A 211 5.56 -18.75 14.57
N ASN A 212 5.70 -20.06 14.37
CA ASN A 212 5.96 -20.64 13.06
C ASN A 212 4.68 -21.22 12.47
N PHE A 213 4.68 -21.40 11.16
CA PHE A 213 3.60 -21.98 10.38
C PHE A 213 3.79 -23.50 10.19
N ASN A 214 4.50 -24.16 11.10
CA ASN A 214 4.85 -25.57 10.97
C ASN A 214 3.60 -26.44 10.82
N GLY A 215 3.57 -27.26 9.76
CA GLY A 215 2.50 -28.21 9.49
C GLY A 215 1.19 -27.62 8.96
N ILE A 216 1.06 -26.29 8.81
CA ILE A 216 -0.19 -25.67 8.31
C ILE A 216 -0.57 -26.17 6.93
N ILE A 217 0.41 -26.44 6.07
CA ILE A 217 0.16 -26.91 4.71
C ILE A 217 -0.68 -28.20 4.69
N HIS A 218 -0.55 -29.06 5.70
CA HIS A 218 -1.32 -30.31 5.83
C HIS A 218 -2.78 -30.06 6.21
N ASN A 219 -3.09 -28.91 6.81
CA ASN A 219 -4.45 -28.53 7.20
C ASN A 219 -5.20 -27.81 6.06
N ILE A 220 -4.51 -27.45 4.97
CA ILE A 220 -5.11 -26.78 3.82
C ILE A 220 -5.70 -27.85 2.89
N ILE A 221 -7.02 -27.81 2.70
CA ILE A 221 -7.75 -28.81 1.93
C ILE A 221 -7.47 -28.67 0.43
N GLY A 222 -6.99 -29.75 -0.19
CA GLY A 222 -6.77 -29.85 -1.62
C GLY A 222 -5.52 -29.12 -2.13
N VAL A 223 -4.52 -28.97 -1.26
CA VAL A 223 -3.14 -28.72 -1.70
C VAL A 223 -2.67 -29.89 -2.56
N LYS A 224 -2.13 -29.56 -3.72
CA LYS A 224 -1.42 -30.48 -4.62
C LYS A 224 0.07 -30.24 -4.51
N TYR A 225 0.84 -31.27 -4.84
CA TYR A 225 2.29 -31.26 -4.72
C TYR A 225 2.94 -31.56 -6.07
N ILE A 226 3.95 -30.75 -6.41
CA ILE A 226 4.90 -31.03 -7.47
C ILE A 226 5.90 -32.07 -6.93
N ASP A 227 6.25 -33.04 -7.76
CA ASP A 227 7.28 -34.04 -7.43
C ASP A 227 8.53 -33.36 -6.84
N ALA A 228 9.02 -33.88 -5.71
CA ALA A 228 10.18 -33.34 -5.01
C ALA A 228 11.46 -33.31 -5.86
N LYS A 229 11.54 -34.12 -6.93
CA LYS A 229 12.68 -34.16 -7.86
C LYS A 229 12.60 -33.13 -8.99
N LYS A 230 11.42 -32.53 -9.21
CA LYS A 230 11.21 -31.57 -10.29
C LYS A 230 11.41 -30.14 -9.80
N GLN A 231 11.84 -29.25 -10.67
CA GLN A 231 12.01 -27.84 -10.32
C GLN A 231 10.66 -27.12 -10.44
N PRO A 232 10.10 -26.58 -9.33
CA PRO A 232 8.88 -25.80 -9.40
C PRO A 232 9.11 -24.46 -10.12
N PRO A 233 8.08 -23.92 -10.80
CA PRO A 233 8.14 -22.59 -11.41
C PRO A 233 8.33 -21.49 -10.36
N THR A 234 9.01 -20.42 -10.77
CA THR A 234 9.22 -19.21 -9.95
C THR A 234 8.12 -18.19 -10.21
N HIS A 235 7.29 -17.90 -9.21
CA HIS A 235 6.30 -16.82 -9.29
C HIS A 235 6.91 -15.50 -8.85
N THR A 236 6.73 -14.46 -9.67
CA THR A 236 6.96 -13.06 -9.31
C THR A 236 5.82 -12.20 -9.87
N SER A 237 5.58 -11.05 -9.25
CA SER A 237 4.65 -10.04 -9.75
C SER A 237 5.28 -8.66 -9.59
N PRO A 238 5.18 -7.76 -10.57
CA PRO A 238 5.58 -6.36 -10.39
C PRO A 238 4.80 -5.74 -9.25
N LYS A 239 5.48 -5.04 -8.32
CA LYS A 239 4.80 -4.30 -7.24
C LYS A 239 3.86 -3.24 -7.81
N ILE A 240 2.73 -3.04 -7.16
CA ILE A 240 1.71 -2.05 -7.59
C ILE A 240 2.17 -0.61 -7.34
N PHE A 241 2.85 -0.43 -6.22
CA PHE A 241 3.48 0.81 -5.79
C PHE A 241 4.70 0.46 -4.96
N ASP A 242 5.79 1.20 -5.12
CA ASP A 242 6.99 1.04 -4.32
C ASP A 242 7.14 2.27 -3.43
N TRP A 243 7.22 2.05 -2.12
CA TRP A 243 7.29 3.12 -1.12
C TRP A 243 8.71 3.69 -0.97
N ASP A 244 9.73 2.93 -1.39
CA ASP A 244 11.14 3.27 -1.32
C ASP A 244 11.67 3.80 -2.67
N ASP A 245 10.80 4.02 -3.65
CA ASP A 245 11.11 4.42 -5.03
C ASP A 245 12.08 3.47 -5.77
N VAL A 246 12.25 2.23 -5.27
CA VAL A 246 13.07 1.19 -5.90
C VAL A 246 12.17 0.28 -6.73
N VAL A 247 12.15 0.44 -8.05
CA VAL A 247 11.35 -0.43 -8.93
C VAL A 247 11.77 -1.89 -8.74
N GLY A 248 10.82 -2.76 -8.42
CA GLY A 248 11.08 -4.18 -8.25
C GLY A 248 9.85 -5.07 -8.29
N ASP A 249 10.12 -6.35 -8.43
CA ASP A 249 9.12 -7.41 -8.30
C ASP A 249 8.89 -7.78 -6.83
N THR A 250 7.80 -8.49 -6.57
CA THR A 250 7.59 -9.19 -5.31
C THR A 250 8.71 -10.20 -5.07
N VAL A 251 8.93 -10.54 -3.80
CA VAL A 251 9.85 -11.62 -3.45
C VAL A 251 9.44 -12.90 -4.19
N PRO A 252 10.38 -13.58 -4.89
CA PRO A 252 10.05 -14.78 -5.66
C PRO A 252 9.47 -15.89 -4.78
N ILE A 253 8.45 -16.56 -5.29
CA ILE A 253 7.87 -17.77 -4.68
C ILE A 253 8.26 -18.97 -5.52
N ILE A 254 9.05 -19.86 -4.93
CA ILE A 254 9.46 -21.14 -5.51
C ILE A 254 8.88 -22.22 -4.59
N SER A 255 7.77 -22.84 -4.99
CA SER A 255 7.06 -23.80 -4.12
C SER A 255 6.62 -25.05 -4.85
N HIS A 256 6.83 -26.19 -4.22
CA HIS A 256 6.25 -27.47 -4.64
C HIS A 256 4.78 -27.59 -4.28
N SER A 257 4.24 -26.73 -3.42
CA SER A 257 2.84 -26.79 -2.99
C SER A 257 2.01 -25.75 -3.73
N TYR A 258 0.87 -26.17 -4.27
CA TYR A 258 -0.06 -25.29 -4.96
C TYR A 258 -1.51 -25.70 -4.75
N VAL A 259 -2.43 -24.80 -5.05
CA VAL A 259 -3.88 -25.02 -5.06
C VAL A 259 -4.46 -24.55 -6.38
N VAL A 260 -5.60 -25.15 -6.76
CA VAL A 260 -6.30 -24.84 -8.01
C VAL A 260 -7.68 -24.32 -7.66
N ARG A 261 -8.03 -23.16 -8.18
CA ARG A 261 -9.33 -22.53 -7.98
C ARG A 261 -10.38 -23.23 -8.83
N GLU A 262 -11.49 -23.59 -8.20
CA GLU A 262 -12.56 -24.41 -8.75
C GLU A 262 -13.36 -23.67 -9.82
N SER A 263 -13.49 -22.35 -9.71
CA SER A 263 -14.32 -21.54 -10.61
C SER A 263 -13.69 -21.24 -11.97
N ASP A 264 -12.36 -21.15 -12.06
CA ASP A 264 -11.64 -20.72 -13.28
C ASP A 264 -10.37 -21.52 -13.59
N ASN A 265 -10.14 -22.61 -12.86
CA ASN A 265 -8.97 -23.48 -12.97
C ASN A 265 -7.61 -22.77 -12.75
N ARG A 266 -7.60 -21.55 -12.19
CA ARG A 266 -6.35 -20.83 -11.95
C ARG A 266 -5.55 -21.41 -10.80
N VAL A 267 -4.22 -21.36 -10.91
CA VAL A 267 -3.31 -21.88 -9.89
C VAL A 267 -2.82 -20.79 -8.95
N ALA A 268 -2.61 -21.16 -7.69
CA ALA A 268 -1.78 -20.38 -6.77
C ALA A 268 -0.73 -21.26 -6.08
N SER A 269 0.51 -20.79 -6.07
CA SER A 269 1.60 -21.41 -5.30
C SER A 269 1.53 -20.96 -3.84
N ILE A 270 1.72 -21.89 -2.91
CA ILE A 270 1.74 -21.65 -1.47
C ILE A 270 3.11 -22.01 -0.94
N LEU A 271 3.88 -21.04 -0.47
CA LEU A 271 5.19 -21.26 0.16
C LEU A 271 5.10 -20.94 1.65
N ILE A 272 5.44 -21.91 2.48
CA ILE A 272 5.54 -21.74 3.93
C ILE A 272 6.99 -21.95 4.33
N GLN A 273 7.59 -20.95 4.98
CA GLN A 273 8.96 -20.96 5.45
C GLN A 273 9.01 -20.39 6.86
N GLU A 274 9.24 -21.23 7.86
CA GLU A 274 9.30 -20.84 9.27
C GLU A 274 8.11 -19.98 9.69
N ASN A 275 8.29 -18.66 9.74
CA ASN A 275 7.33 -17.66 10.15
C ASN A 275 6.71 -16.86 8.98
N LYS A 276 6.89 -17.30 7.74
CA LYS A 276 6.40 -16.64 6.52
C LYS A 276 5.49 -17.57 5.73
N LEU A 277 4.37 -17.04 5.28
CA LEU A 277 3.50 -17.65 4.28
C LEU A 277 3.42 -16.71 3.09
N SER A 278 3.70 -17.22 1.90
CA SER A 278 3.55 -16.50 0.64
C SER A 278 2.59 -17.25 -0.27
N PHE A 279 1.70 -16.51 -0.92
CA PHE A 279 0.65 -17.03 -1.79
C PHE A 279 0.68 -16.25 -3.10
N GLY A 280 1.09 -16.90 -4.18
CA GLY A 280 1.29 -16.28 -5.50
C GLY A 280 0.30 -16.83 -6.50
N VAL A 281 -0.56 -15.98 -7.05
CA VAL A 281 -1.60 -16.36 -8.01
C VAL A 281 -1.04 -16.27 -9.43
N TRP A 282 -1.12 -17.38 -10.16
CA TRP A 282 -0.75 -17.46 -11.55
C TRP A 282 -1.92 -17.05 -12.44
N ASN A 283 -1.63 -16.30 -13.51
CA ASN A 283 -2.59 -16.10 -14.60
C ASN A 283 -2.48 -17.26 -15.60
N LYS A 284 -2.67 -18.50 -15.09
CA LYS A 284 -2.53 -19.76 -15.82
C LYS A 284 -3.49 -20.79 -15.28
N THR A 285 -4.01 -21.65 -16.17
CA THR A 285 -4.74 -22.86 -15.76
C THR A 285 -3.79 -23.87 -15.11
N GLU A 286 -4.33 -24.91 -14.49
CA GLU A 286 -3.50 -25.99 -13.93
C GLU A 286 -2.61 -26.65 -14.99
N GLU A 287 -3.15 -26.96 -16.17
CA GLU A 287 -2.38 -27.59 -17.26
C GLU A 287 -1.23 -26.68 -17.73
N GLU A 288 -1.52 -25.40 -17.95
CA GLU A 288 -0.51 -24.41 -18.32
C GLU A 288 0.57 -24.26 -17.23
N PHE A 289 0.18 -24.24 -15.96
CA PHE A 289 1.12 -24.18 -14.84
C PHE A 289 2.01 -25.43 -14.77
N LEU A 290 1.43 -26.62 -14.93
CA LEU A 290 2.19 -27.88 -14.89
C LEU A 290 3.16 -28.02 -16.07
N SER A 291 2.85 -27.41 -17.22
CA SER A 291 3.74 -27.36 -18.39
C SER A 291 5.03 -26.56 -18.16
N MET A 292 5.06 -25.71 -17.12
CA MET A 292 6.24 -24.92 -16.76
C MET A 292 7.24 -25.67 -15.87
N ILE A 293 6.87 -26.86 -15.38
CA ILE A 293 7.71 -27.65 -14.48
C ILE A 293 8.78 -28.38 -15.31
N ASN A 294 10.04 -28.18 -14.92
CA ASN A 294 11.20 -28.84 -15.53
C ASN A 294 11.69 -30.02 -14.69
#